data_AF-A0A8S0QUU7-F1
#
_entry.id   AF-A0A8S0QUU7-F1
#
_cell.length_a   1.000
_cell.length_b   1.000
_cell.length_c   1.000
_cell.angle_alpha   90.00
_cell.angle_beta   90.00
_cell.angle_gamma   90.00
#
_symmetry.space_group_name_H-M   'P 1'
#
loop_
_entity.id
_entity.type
_entity.pdbx_description
1 polymer ?
#
loop_
_entity_poly.entity_id
_entity_poly.type
_entity_poly.pdbx_seq_one_letter_code
_entity_poly.pdbx_strand_id
1 'polypeptide(L)'
;MNEKSWLCTAFTQLTLCIAFYVVLNIGQPQNHTYGNSENGGRKIDMYFITVAGGSRPLEQQTLLLEQVEKAVTSYKARFIVNICELGESDPLLQNATQYLELQKIPWYTTRSLKGEGANYFHKKIEIPYGQTLDIIAVDTGLLQDSSSVTENEQLQWLTTTLKESSSDWKIAYGFHQLVTSEENVQKIKPIFEQLYSVFLNYGVNAYWSWQADTGNVQGGTMQLSNSDPMDKRHYLTAVNQNLVHDKERVNEFLLHRVSPLEIVTYIVLATGEVVQNSVLQQIGKEVM
;
A
#
# COMPACT_ATOMS: atom_id res chain seq x y z
N MET A 1 -21.00 56.26 -29.47
CA MET A 1 -20.41 55.51 -28.34
C MET A 1 -20.75 54.04 -28.52
N ASN A 2 -19.87 53.20 -29.10
CA ASN A 2 -20.02 51.73 -29.05
C ASN A 2 -18.81 50.92 -29.55
N GLU A 3 -17.57 51.36 -29.28
CA GLU A 3 -16.36 50.63 -29.77
C GLU A 3 -15.58 49.88 -28.69
N LYS A 4 -16.03 49.88 -27.41
CA LYS A 4 -15.25 49.29 -26.30
C LYS A 4 -15.75 47.94 -25.77
N SER A 5 -16.87 47.41 -26.29
CA SER A 5 -17.52 46.22 -25.71
C SER A 5 -16.84 44.90 -26.11
N TRP A 6 -16.42 44.77 -27.38
CA TRP A 6 -15.87 43.50 -27.89
C TRP A 6 -14.49 43.14 -27.33
N LEU A 7 -13.66 44.15 -27.04
CA LEU A 7 -12.34 43.97 -26.41
C LEU A 7 -12.47 43.36 -25.00
N CYS A 8 -13.50 43.74 -24.25
CA CYS A 8 -13.75 43.20 -22.91
C CYS A 8 -14.15 41.72 -22.98
N THR A 9 -15.01 41.36 -23.94
CA THR A 9 -15.45 39.98 -24.17
C THR A 9 -14.31 39.10 -24.68
N ALA A 10 -13.46 39.61 -25.57
CA ALA A 10 -12.30 38.88 -26.08
C ALA A 10 -11.25 38.64 -24.98
N PHE A 11 -11.00 39.65 -24.13
CA PHE A 11 -10.06 39.53 -23.02
C PHE A 11 -10.54 38.53 -21.97
N THR A 12 -11.83 38.55 -21.63
CA THR A 12 -12.41 37.58 -20.69
C THR A 12 -12.38 36.16 -21.23
N GLN A 13 -12.69 35.93 -22.51
CA GLN A 13 -12.58 34.60 -23.14
C GLN A 13 -11.14 34.09 -23.18
N LEU A 14 -10.16 34.94 -23.51
CA LEU A 14 -8.74 34.58 -23.51
C LEU A 14 -8.28 34.19 -22.09
N THR A 15 -8.70 34.96 -21.09
CA THR A 15 -8.35 34.68 -19.68
C THR A 15 -8.96 33.36 -19.21
N LEU A 16 -10.20 33.06 -19.63
CA LEU A 16 -10.86 31.78 -19.33
C LEU A 16 -10.16 30.60 -20.02
N CYS A 17 -9.73 30.77 -21.28
CA CYS A 17 -8.96 29.75 -21.99
C CYS A 17 -7.60 29.49 -21.32
N ILE A 18 -6.91 30.54 -20.87
CA ILE A 18 -5.63 30.40 -20.16
C ILE A 18 -5.85 29.70 -18.80
N ALA A 19 -6.88 30.10 -18.04
CA ALA A 19 -7.21 29.45 -16.78
C ALA A 19 -7.55 27.96 -16.99
N PHE A 20 -8.34 27.64 -18.02
CA PHE A 20 -8.69 26.26 -18.36
C PHE A 20 -7.47 25.44 -18.81
N TYR A 21 -6.56 26.04 -19.60
CA TYR A 21 -5.31 25.42 -19.99
C TYR A 21 -4.40 25.15 -18.78
N VAL A 22 -4.29 26.10 -17.85
CA VAL A 22 -3.51 25.92 -16.62
C VAL A 22 -4.09 24.81 -15.75
N VAL A 23 -5.41 24.75 -15.59
CA VAL A 23 -6.09 23.67 -14.85
C VAL A 23 -5.83 22.30 -15.50
N LEU A 24 -5.91 22.21 -16.83
CA LEU A 24 -5.65 20.95 -17.56
C LEU A 24 -4.19 20.49 -17.46
N ASN A 25 -3.23 21.42 -17.40
CA ASN A 25 -1.80 21.08 -17.32
C ASN A 25 -1.28 20.89 -15.89
N ILE A 26 -1.97 21.42 -14.87
CA ILE A 26 -1.69 21.12 -13.46
C ILE A 26 -2.02 19.65 -13.13
N GLY A 27 -2.95 19.03 -13.87
CA GLY A 27 -3.32 17.62 -13.73
C GLY A 27 -2.47 16.63 -14.54
N GLN A 28 -1.50 17.08 -15.34
CA GLN A 28 -0.61 16.16 -16.06
C GLN A 28 0.54 15.70 -15.15
N PRO A 29 0.80 14.38 -15.01
CA PRO A 29 1.90 13.89 -14.22
C PRO A 29 3.21 14.39 -14.85
N GLN A 30 3.91 15.28 -14.17
CA GLN A 30 5.23 15.72 -14.58
C GLN A 30 6.17 14.51 -14.52
N ASN A 31 6.70 14.13 -15.67
CA ASN A 31 7.82 13.19 -15.78
C ASN A 31 9.05 13.81 -15.10
N HIS A 32 9.16 13.63 -13.79
CA HIS A 32 10.32 14.06 -13.03
C HIS A 32 11.52 13.18 -13.39
N THR A 33 12.33 13.71 -14.31
CA THR A 33 13.69 13.25 -14.52
C THR A 33 14.47 13.44 -13.22
N TYR A 34 15.10 12.37 -12.77
CA TYR A 34 15.84 12.27 -11.51
C TYR A 34 17.04 13.23 -11.52
N GLY A 35 16.84 14.44 -10.98
CA GLY A 35 17.88 15.44 -10.78
C GLY A 35 18.42 15.36 -9.36
N ASN A 36 19.68 14.94 -9.23
CA ASN A 36 20.47 15.05 -8.01
C ASN A 36 20.48 16.52 -7.54
N SER A 37 19.65 16.83 -6.54
CA SER A 37 19.61 18.14 -5.89
C SER A 37 20.12 17.96 -4.47
N GLU A 38 21.45 18.08 -4.30
CA GLU A 38 22.14 18.21 -3.00
C GLU A 38 21.96 19.60 -2.37
N ASN A 39 20.79 20.21 -2.50
CA ASN A 39 20.45 21.43 -1.76
C ASN A 39 19.48 21.08 -0.63
N GLY A 40 19.80 21.52 0.59
CA GLY A 40 19.04 21.30 1.84
C GLY A 40 17.66 21.95 1.88
N GLY A 41 16.84 21.74 0.85
CA GLY A 41 15.40 21.98 0.86
C GLY A 41 14.68 20.81 1.51
N ARG A 42 13.56 21.09 2.19
CA ARG A 42 12.67 20.06 2.75
C ARG A 42 12.40 18.99 1.69
N LYS A 43 12.67 17.72 2.02
CA LYS A 43 12.28 16.59 1.18
C LYS A 43 10.78 16.71 0.89
N ILE A 44 10.43 16.82 -0.38
CA ILE A 44 9.05 17.00 -0.83
C ILE A 44 8.26 15.72 -0.59
N ASP A 45 8.92 14.57 -0.77
CA ASP A 45 8.30 13.25 -0.67
C ASP A 45 8.95 12.38 0.41
N MET A 46 8.15 11.49 0.98
CA MET A 46 8.61 10.37 1.81
C MET A 46 8.60 9.07 1.00
N TYR A 47 9.61 8.23 1.23
CA TYR A 47 9.64 6.88 0.65
C TYR A 47 9.51 5.81 1.73
N PHE A 48 8.78 4.74 1.43
CA PHE A 48 8.76 3.51 2.22
C PHE A 48 8.61 2.30 1.29
N ILE A 49 8.94 1.12 1.79
CA ILE A 49 8.91 -0.12 1.01
C ILE A 49 7.84 -1.05 1.58
N THR A 50 7.10 -1.74 0.71
CA THR A 50 6.32 -2.92 1.10
C THR A 50 6.93 -4.14 0.45
N VAL A 51 7.20 -5.17 1.24
CA VAL A 51 7.75 -6.43 0.77
C VAL A 51 6.83 -7.56 1.20
N ALA A 52 6.74 -8.56 0.34
CA ALA A 52 6.08 -9.80 0.68
C ALA A 52 7.03 -10.71 1.45
N GLY A 53 6.60 -11.14 2.63
CA GLY A 53 7.32 -12.09 3.47
C GLY A 53 7.10 -13.54 3.05
N GLY A 54 7.52 -14.45 3.92
CA GLY A 54 7.39 -15.89 3.76
C GLY A 54 8.58 -16.56 3.08
N SER A 55 8.57 -17.89 3.15
CA SER A 55 9.66 -18.75 2.68
C SER A 55 9.86 -18.68 1.17
N ARG A 56 11.13 -18.67 0.77
CA ARG A 56 11.60 -18.74 -0.63
C ARG A 56 13.02 -19.36 -0.67
N PRO A 57 13.51 -19.78 -1.83
CA PRO A 57 14.90 -20.23 -1.99
C PRO A 57 15.90 -19.17 -1.52
N LEU A 58 16.96 -19.58 -0.85
CA LEU A 58 17.96 -18.68 -0.23
C LEU A 58 18.56 -17.69 -1.23
N GLU A 59 18.88 -18.13 -2.44
CA GLU A 59 19.43 -17.27 -3.50
C GLU A 59 18.46 -16.15 -3.89
N GLN A 60 17.18 -16.50 -4.10
CA GLN A 60 16.13 -15.52 -4.42
C GLN A 60 15.89 -14.53 -3.27
N GLN A 61 15.97 -15.02 -2.04
CA GLN A 61 15.84 -14.20 -0.85
C GLN A 61 16.98 -13.20 -0.72
N THR A 62 18.21 -13.65 -0.97
CA THR A 62 19.42 -12.83 -0.93
C THR A 62 19.33 -11.73 -1.97
N LEU A 63 19.02 -12.08 -3.23
CA LEU A 63 18.84 -11.11 -4.31
C LEU A 63 17.78 -10.06 -3.99
N LEU A 64 16.64 -10.46 -3.42
CA LEU A 64 15.61 -9.51 -3.03
C LEU A 64 16.10 -8.56 -1.93
N LEU A 65 16.72 -9.08 -0.87
CA LEU A 65 17.21 -8.27 0.25
C LEU A 65 18.29 -7.28 -0.21
N GLU A 66 19.19 -7.69 -1.12
CA GLU A 66 20.16 -6.79 -1.74
C GLU A 66 19.49 -5.63 -2.51
N GLN A 67 18.43 -5.92 -3.29
CA GLN A 67 17.70 -4.87 -3.99
C GLN A 67 16.91 -3.95 -3.04
N VAL A 68 16.32 -4.53 -1.98
CA VAL A 68 15.63 -3.74 -0.94
C VAL A 68 16.63 -2.84 -0.23
N GLU A 69 17.81 -3.35 0.14
CA GLU A 69 18.87 -2.55 0.77
C GLU A 69 19.30 -1.39 -0.14
N LYS A 70 19.55 -1.68 -1.42
CA LYS A 70 19.88 -0.67 -2.43
C LYS A 70 18.79 0.41 -2.54
N ALA A 71 17.52 0.02 -2.53
CA ALA A 71 16.40 0.95 -2.58
C ALA A 71 16.27 1.78 -1.29
N VAL A 72 16.46 1.17 -0.12
CA VAL A 72 16.48 1.87 1.17
C VAL A 72 17.51 2.99 1.15
N THR A 73 18.74 2.68 0.73
CA THR A 73 19.83 3.67 0.68
C THR A 73 19.58 4.73 -0.38
N SER A 74 19.17 4.33 -1.60
CA SER A 74 19.01 5.24 -2.73
C SER A 74 17.87 6.24 -2.52
N TYR A 75 16.72 5.75 -2.07
CA TYR A 75 15.52 6.57 -1.86
C TYR A 75 15.41 7.12 -0.43
N LYS A 76 16.34 6.74 0.46
CA LYS A 76 16.30 7.07 1.88
C LYS A 76 14.94 6.70 2.48
N ALA A 77 14.51 5.46 2.21
CA ALA A 77 13.24 4.93 2.69
C ALA A 77 13.20 4.98 4.24
N ARG A 78 12.03 5.26 4.81
CA ARG A 78 11.90 5.49 6.26
C ARG A 78 11.51 4.26 7.07
N PHE A 79 10.81 3.32 6.45
CA PHE A 79 10.39 2.06 7.07
C PHE A 79 10.10 1.04 5.98
N ILE A 80 10.00 -0.23 6.39
CA ILE A 80 9.62 -1.35 5.54
C ILE A 80 8.37 -2.01 6.14
N VAL A 81 7.35 -2.25 5.32
CA VAL A 81 6.18 -3.03 5.68
C VAL A 81 6.34 -4.43 5.10
N ASN A 82 6.31 -5.45 5.96
CA ASN A 82 6.37 -6.85 5.58
C ASN A 82 4.97 -7.47 5.66
N ILE A 83 4.42 -7.89 4.52
CA ILE A 83 3.15 -8.61 4.50
C ILE A 83 3.45 -10.10 4.57
N CYS A 84 3.20 -10.71 5.72
CA CYS A 84 3.44 -12.13 5.98
C CYS A 84 2.45 -12.73 6.99
N GLU A 85 2.41 -14.06 7.04
CA GLU A 85 1.63 -14.79 8.04
C GLU A 85 2.32 -14.86 9.40
N LEU A 86 3.65 -14.96 9.38
CA LEU A 86 4.48 -15.37 10.53
C LEU A 86 4.88 -14.22 11.46
N GLY A 87 4.63 -12.97 11.07
CA GLY A 87 5.08 -11.80 11.81
C GLY A 87 6.60 -11.79 11.98
N GLU A 88 7.04 -11.63 13.22
CA GLU A 88 8.47 -11.59 13.59
C GLU A 88 9.23 -12.89 13.29
N SER A 89 8.51 -14.01 13.20
CA SER A 89 9.06 -15.32 12.86
C SER A 89 9.25 -15.52 11.36
N ASP A 90 9.02 -14.49 10.54
CA ASP A 90 9.20 -14.57 9.09
C ASP A 90 10.67 -14.76 8.69
N PRO A 91 11.03 -15.81 7.93
CA PRO A 91 12.39 -16.02 7.45
C PRO A 91 12.96 -14.84 6.66
N LEU A 92 12.12 -14.07 5.95
CA LEU A 92 12.58 -12.86 5.25
C LEU A 92 13.11 -11.81 6.22
N LEU A 93 12.31 -11.49 7.23
CA LEU A 93 12.67 -10.52 8.25
C LEU A 93 13.91 -10.97 9.05
N GLN A 94 13.98 -12.26 9.42
CA GLN A 94 15.15 -12.79 10.12
C GLN A 94 16.44 -12.67 9.30
N ASN A 95 16.40 -13.00 8.00
CA ASN A 95 17.58 -12.86 7.15
C ASN A 95 17.91 -11.40 6.81
N ALA A 96 16.93 -10.49 6.83
CA ALA A 96 17.18 -9.06 6.67
C ALA A 96 18.11 -8.50 7.77
N THR A 97 18.14 -9.14 8.94
CA THR A 97 19.07 -8.77 10.02
C THR A 97 20.54 -9.02 9.66
N GLN A 98 20.87 -9.65 8.54
CA GLN A 98 22.25 -9.79 8.08
C GLN A 98 22.77 -8.53 7.35
N TYR A 99 21.87 -7.63 6.95
CA TYR A 99 22.17 -6.44 6.15
C TYR A 99 22.17 -5.19 7.02
N LEU A 100 23.29 -4.46 7.03
CA LEU A 100 23.52 -3.36 7.98
C LEU A 100 22.51 -2.22 7.80
N GLU A 101 22.14 -1.87 6.56
CA GLU A 101 21.19 -0.78 6.33
C GLU A 101 19.75 -1.22 6.65
N LEU A 102 19.43 -2.51 6.45
CA LEU A 102 18.12 -3.07 6.80
C LEU A 102 17.90 -3.26 8.31
N GLN A 103 18.97 -3.41 9.09
CA GLN A 103 18.88 -3.42 10.56
C GLN A 103 18.55 -2.04 11.14
N LYS A 104 18.97 -0.96 10.48
CA LYS A 104 18.81 0.41 10.99
C LYS A 104 17.41 0.98 10.74
N ILE A 105 16.68 0.40 9.78
CA ILE A 105 15.36 0.88 9.37
C ILE A 105 14.25 0.13 10.13
N PRO A 106 13.18 0.80 10.59
CA PRO A 106 12.04 0.13 11.21
C PRO A 106 11.33 -0.83 10.26
N TRP A 107 11.02 -2.03 10.75
CA TRP A 107 10.17 -3.02 10.08
C TRP A 107 8.81 -3.11 10.77
N TYR A 108 7.74 -3.11 9.97
CA TYR A 108 6.37 -3.31 10.43
C TYR A 108 5.82 -4.55 9.73
N THR A 109 5.46 -5.58 10.49
CA THR A 109 5.09 -6.87 9.91
C THR A 109 3.64 -7.21 10.23
N THR A 110 2.88 -7.63 9.22
CA THR A 110 1.58 -8.25 9.47
C THR A 110 1.79 -9.61 10.12
N ARG A 111 0.76 -10.11 10.80
CA ARG A 111 0.71 -11.48 11.29
C ARG A 111 -0.67 -12.03 11.05
N SER A 112 -0.73 -13.28 10.58
CA SER A 112 -1.98 -13.98 10.32
C SER A 112 -2.05 -15.36 10.99
N LEU A 113 -0.92 -15.89 11.46
CA LEU A 113 -0.86 -17.14 12.22
C LEU A 113 -0.80 -16.88 13.74
N LYS A 114 -1.58 -17.67 14.49
CA LYS A 114 -1.69 -17.59 15.95
C LYS A 114 -0.31 -17.72 16.63
N GLY A 115 -0.04 -16.85 17.60
CA GLY A 115 1.02 -17.00 18.60
C GLY A 115 1.07 -15.81 19.57
N GLU A 116 2.15 -15.63 20.34
CA GLU A 116 2.24 -14.59 21.38
C GLU A 116 2.39 -13.18 20.78
N GLY A 117 1.57 -12.22 21.26
CA GLY A 117 1.60 -10.80 20.89
C GLY A 117 0.29 -10.27 20.28
N ALA A 118 0.19 -8.94 20.10
CA ALA A 118 -0.91 -8.34 19.34
C ALA A 118 -0.66 -8.51 17.84
N ASN A 119 -1.58 -9.17 17.14
CA ASN A 119 -1.41 -9.52 15.72
C ASN A 119 -1.83 -8.41 14.74
N TYR A 120 -2.39 -7.31 15.26
CA TYR A 120 -2.81 -6.13 14.53
C TYR A 120 -2.28 -4.87 15.23
N PHE A 121 -2.01 -3.80 14.46
CA PHE A 121 -1.42 -2.58 15.01
C PHE A 121 -1.75 -1.34 14.18
N HIS A 122 -1.56 -0.17 14.80
CA HIS A 122 -1.62 1.14 14.17
C HIS A 122 -0.32 1.92 14.40
N LYS A 123 0.20 2.54 13.34
CA LYS A 123 1.33 3.46 13.40
C LYS A 123 1.00 4.72 12.63
N LYS A 124 1.09 5.85 13.32
CA LYS A 124 1.00 7.18 12.72
C LYS A 124 2.40 7.69 12.41
N ILE A 125 2.63 8.02 11.15
CA ILE A 125 3.92 8.49 10.63
C ILE A 125 3.75 9.93 10.14
N GLU A 126 4.56 10.84 10.65
CA GLU A 126 4.64 12.20 10.10
C GLU A 126 5.23 12.16 8.70
N ILE A 127 4.61 12.80 7.73
CA ILE A 127 5.13 12.98 6.38
C ILE A 127 5.48 14.46 6.15
N PRO A 128 6.17 14.82 5.06
CA PRO A 128 6.49 16.21 4.77
C PRO A 128 5.27 17.13 4.82
N TYR A 129 5.51 18.42 5.09
CA TYR A 129 4.48 19.46 5.20
C TYR A 129 3.50 19.30 6.38
N GLY A 130 3.86 18.54 7.41
CA GLY A 130 3.06 18.39 8.62
C GLY A 130 1.83 17.51 8.46
N GLN A 131 1.71 16.82 7.32
CA GLN A 131 0.70 15.79 7.10
C GLN A 131 1.07 14.50 7.82
N THR A 132 0.11 13.57 7.93
CA THR A 132 0.34 12.27 8.56
C THR A 132 -0.22 11.10 7.76
N LEU A 133 0.51 9.98 7.81
CA LEU A 133 0.15 8.69 7.23
C LEU A 133 -0.09 7.67 8.34
N ASP A 134 -1.25 7.05 8.33
CA ASP A 134 -1.56 5.89 9.16
C ASP A 134 -1.26 4.60 8.41
N ILE A 135 -0.45 3.75 9.04
CA ILE A 135 -0.22 2.37 8.67
C ILE A 135 -1.00 1.49 9.64
N ILE A 136 -1.92 0.70 9.11
CA ILE A 136 -2.83 -0.15 9.89
C ILE A 136 -2.61 -1.58 9.43
N ALA A 137 -2.14 -2.46 10.31
CA ALA A 137 -2.10 -3.89 10.03
C ALA A 137 -3.29 -4.58 10.69
N VAL A 138 -3.99 -5.41 9.93
CA VAL A 138 -5.08 -6.26 10.41
C VAL A 138 -4.67 -7.73 10.30
N ASP A 139 -4.97 -8.49 11.35
CA ASP A 139 -4.86 -9.94 11.35
C ASP A 139 -6.11 -10.52 10.66
N THR A 140 -5.96 -10.74 9.38
CA THR A 140 -7.00 -11.37 8.54
C THR A 140 -7.25 -12.84 8.88
N GLY A 141 -6.32 -13.54 9.54
CA GLY A 141 -6.51 -14.92 9.97
C GLY A 141 -7.49 -15.02 11.12
N LEU A 142 -7.44 -14.08 12.07
CA LEU A 142 -8.44 -13.97 13.14
C LEU A 142 -9.86 -13.67 12.61
N LEU A 143 -9.98 -13.00 11.47
CA LEU A 143 -11.26 -12.64 10.84
C LEU A 143 -11.88 -13.79 10.03
N GLN A 144 -11.15 -14.88 9.79
CA GLN A 144 -11.71 -16.08 9.16
C GLN A 144 -12.46 -16.98 10.15
N ASP A 145 -12.11 -16.91 11.43
CA ASP A 145 -12.76 -17.66 12.50
C ASP A 145 -13.98 -16.87 13.04
N SER A 146 -15.08 -16.89 12.27
CA SER A 146 -16.30 -16.05 12.43
C SER A 146 -17.09 -16.20 13.76
N SER A 147 -16.54 -16.96 14.71
CA SER A 147 -17.17 -17.28 16.00
C SER A 147 -16.28 -16.92 17.20
N SER A 148 -15.14 -16.27 16.96
CA SER A 148 -14.19 -15.94 18.01
C SER A 148 -14.48 -14.57 18.63
N VAL A 149 -14.34 -14.48 19.97
CA VAL A 149 -14.37 -13.19 20.70
C VAL A 149 -13.32 -12.22 20.14
N THR A 150 -12.20 -12.77 19.67
CA THR A 150 -11.04 -12.04 19.17
C THR A 150 -11.29 -11.29 17.85
N GLU A 151 -12.18 -11.79 16.98
CA GLU A 151 -12.63 -11.04 15.78
C GLU A 151 -13.33 -9.74 16.17
N ASN A 152 -14.30 -9.83 17.09
CA ASN A 152 -15.08 -8.68 17.54
C ASN A 152 -14.18 -7.63 18.21
N GLU A 153 -13.19 -8.07 18.99
CA GLU A 153 -12.19 -7.19 19.61
C GLU A 153 -11.37 -6.44 18.56
N GLN A 154 -10.89 -7.13 17.51
CA GLN A 154 -10.13 -6.50 16.44
C GLN A 154 -10.98 -5.49 15.65
N LEU A 155 -12.21 -5.85 15.25
CA LEU A 155 -13.08 -4.94 14.52
C LEU A 155 -13.46 -3.71 15.35
N GLN A 156 -13.71 -3.88 16.66
CA GLN A 156 -13.98 -2.78 17.57
C GLN A 156 -12.76 -1.87 17.75
N TRP A 157 -11.57 -2.45 17.91
CA TRP A 157 -10.30 -1.71 17.97
C TRP A 157 -10.07 -0.91 16.68
N LEU A 158 -10.25 -1.54 15.52
CA LEU A 158 -10.06 -0.91 14.22
C LEU A 158 -11.03 0.25 14.02
N THR A 159 -12.30 0.04 14.35
CA THR A 159 -13.36 1.06 14.27
C THR A 159 -13.02 2.27 15.14
N THR A 160 -12.62 2.04 16.39
CA THR A 160 -12.22 3.12 17.32
C THR A 160 -11.00 3.88 16.79
N THR A 161 -9.97 3.15 16.37
CA THR A 161 -8.71 3.71 15.84
C THR A 161 -8.97 4.59 14.62
N LEU A 162 -9.78 4.11 13.68
CA LEU A 162 -10.10 4.84 12.45
C LEU A 162 -10.99 6.06 12.69
N LYS A 163 -11.92 5.97 13.66
CA LYS A 163 -12.78 7.08 14.07
C LYS A 163 -11.98 8.23 14.71
N GLU A 164 -10.96 7.90 15.49
CA GLU A 164 -10.09 8.87 16.15
C GLU A 164 -8.99 9.43 15.22
N SER A 165 -8.73 8.76 14.10
CA SER A 165 -7.68 9.16 13.16
C SER A 165 -8.07 10.37 12.32
N SER A 166 -7.31 11.45 12.52
CA SER A 166 -7.34 12.66 11.68
C SER A 166 -6.37 12.63 10.50
N SER A 167 -5.65 11.52 10.28
CA SER A 167 -4.56 11.45 9.30
C SER A 167 -5.01 11.75 7.87
N ASP A 168 -4.08 12.28 7.08
CA ASP A 168 -4.30 12.64 5.67
C ASP A 168 -4.36 11.40 4.78
N TRP A 169 -3.50 10.44 5.09
CA TRP A 169 -3.45 9.14 4.44
C TRP A 169 -3.67 8.02 5.44
N LYS A 170 -4.40 7.00 5.04
CA LYS A 170 -4.62 5.76 5.80
C LYS A 170 -4.45 4.57 4.85
N ILE A 171 -3.47 3.73 5.12
CA ILE A 171 -3.22 2.51 4.36
C ILE A 171 -3.36 1.31 5.32
N ALA A 172 -4.22 0.38 4.94
CA ALA A 172 -4.40 -0.87 5.63
C ALA A 172 -3.59 -2.00 4.97
N TYR A 173 -3.14 -2.96 5.77
CA TYR A 173 -2.38 -4.12 5.35
C TYR A 173 -2.98 -5.35 6.00
N GLY A 174 -3.13 -6.43 5.25
CA GLY A 174 -3.50 -7.73 5.76
C GLY A 174 -2.95 -8.83 4.89
N PHE A 175 -2.95 -10.06 5.40
CA PHE A 175 -2.37 -11.16 4.64
C PHE A 175 -3.30 -11.63 3.51
N HIS A 176 -4.58 -11.82 3.82
CA HIS A 176 -5.59 -12.33 2.90
C HIS A 176 -6.18 -11.24 1.98
N GLN A 177 -6.51 -11.61 0.75
CA GLN A 177 -7.25 -10.74 -0.18
C GLN A 177 -8.71 -10.59 0.23
N LEU A 178 -9.24 -9.36 0.19
CA LEU A 178 -10.64 -9.06 0.53
C LEU A 178 -11.64 -9.36 -0.59
N VAL A 179 -11.15 -9.41 -1.83
CA VAL A 179 -11.95 -9.54 -3.05
C VAL A 179 -11.61 -10.84 -3.77
N THR A 180 -12.61 -11.47 -4.37
CA THR A 180 -12.44 -12.54 -5.36
C THR A 180 -12.71 -12.01 -6.75
N SER A 181 -12.03 -12.58 -7.74
CA SER A 181 -12.32 -12.33 -9.15
C SER A 181 -13.05 -13.55 -9.71
N GLU A 182 -14.38 -13.46 -9.81
CA GLU A 182 -15.20 -14.47 -10.48
C GLU A 182 -15.74 -13.87 -11.78
N GLU A 183 -15.47 -14.51 -12.93
CA GLU A 183 -16.11 -14.17 -14.21
C GLU A 183 -15.99 -12.68 -14.63
N ASN A 184 -14.85 -12.05 -14.35
CA ASN A 184 -14.58 -10.61 -14.55
C ASN A 184 -15.40 -9.66 -13.65
N VAL A 185 -16.11 -10.19 -12.65
CA VAL A 185 -16.80 -9.42 -11.62
C VAL A 185 -16.05 -9.59 -10.31
N GLN A 186 -15.56 -8.48 -9.76
CA GLN A 186 -14.94 -8.48 -8.44
C GLN A 186 -16.01 -8.43 -7.36
N LYS A 187 -15.96 -9.38 -6.43
CA LYS A 187 -16.86 -9.44 -5.28
C LYS A 187 -16.05 -9.48 -4.01
N ILE A 188 -16.52 -8.78 -2.98
CA ILE A 188 -15.93 -8.86 -1.65
C ILE A 188 -16.25 -10.25 -1.10
N LYS A 189 -15.25 -10.91 -0.49
CA LYS A 189 -15.48 -12.19 0.19
C LYS A 189 -16.45 -11.96 1.35
N PRO A 190 -17.50 -12.78 1.52
CA PRO A 190 -18.48 -12.59 2.60
C PRO A 190 -17.85 -12.46 3.99
N ILE A 191 -16.79 -13.24 4.25
CA ILE A 191 -16.01 -13.20 5.50
C ILE A 191 -15.33 -11.85 5.79
N PHE A 192 -15.15 -11.00 4.78
CA PHE A 192 -14.47 -9.70 4.90
C PHE A 192 -15.38 -8.51 4.63
N GLU A 193 -16.70 -8.71 4.46
CA GLU A 193 -17.65 -7.62 4.20
C GLU A 193 -17.67 -6.59 5.33
N GLN A 194 -17.61 -7.03 6.59
CA GLN A 194 -17.57 -6.13 7.75
C GLN A 194 -16.29 -5.31 7.77
N LEU A 195 -15.13 -5.95 7.55
CA LEU A 195 -13.84 -5.28 7.48
C LEU A 195 -13.82 -4.23 6.37
N TYR A 196 -14.29 -4.60 5.18
CA TYR A 196 -14.36 -3.69 4.04
C TYR A 196 -15.29 -2.50 4.30
N SER A 197 -16.44 -2.74 4.95
CA SER A 197 -17.38 -1.70 5.35
C SER A 197 -16.76 -0.70 6.32
N VAL A 198 -15.96 -1.18 7.29
CA VAL A 198 -15.20 -0.32 8.21
C VAL A 198 -14.19 0.54 7.43
N PHE A 199 -13.44 -0.05 6.51
CA PHE A 199 -12.47 0.69 5.69
C PHE A 199 -13.12 1.79 4.85
N LEU A 200 -14.25 1.50 4.20
CA LEU A 200 -15.02 2.49 3.45
C LEU A 200 -15.53 3.61 4.36
N ASN A 201 -16.21 3.26 5.46
CA ASN A 201 -16.89 4.23 6.32
C ASN A 201 -15.94 5.24 6.98
N TYR A 202 -14.68 4.87 7.21
CA TYR A 202 -13.69 5.75 7.84
C TYR A 202 -12.58 6.24 6.90
N GLY A 203 -12.79 6.08 5.58
CA GLY A 203 -11.93 6.66 4.56
C GLY A 203 -10.51 6.11 4.58
N VAL A 204 -10.36 4.78 4.62
CA VAL A 204 -9.09 4.12 4.30
C VAL A 204 -8.81 4.30 2.81
N ASN A 205 -7.61 4.75 2.44
CA ASN A 205 -7.28 5.05 1.04
C ASN A 205 -6.98 3.78 0.23
N ALA A 206 -6.31 2.82 0.86
CA ALA A 206 -5.87 1.59 0.23
C ALA A 206 -5.75 0.44 1.22
N TYR A 207 -5.99 -0.76 0.73
CA TYR A 207 -5.68 -2.01 1.40
C TYR A 207 -4.69 -2.82 0.56
N TRP A 208 -3.61 -3.29 1.18
CA TRP A 208 -2.63 -4.16 0.55
C TRP A 208 -2.67 -5.58 1.13
N SER A 209 -2.62 -6.57 0.25
CA SER A 209 -2.51 -7.98 0.63
C SER A 209 -1.61 -8.79 -0.29
N TRP A 210 -1.27 -9.99 0.16
CA TRP A 210 -0.32 -10.89 -0.51
C TRP A 210 -0.90 -12.24 -0.94
N GLN A 211 -1.91 -12.77 -0.26
CA GLN A 211 -2.41 -14.11 -0.60
C GLN A 211 -3.42 -14.09 -1.76
N ALA A 212 -3.12 -14.87 -2.80
CA ALA A 212 -4.09 -15.31 -3.81
C ALA A 212 -4.93 -16.48 -3.28
N ASP A 213 -6.22 -16.50 -3.62
CA ASP A 213 -7.11 -17.62 -3.30
C ASP A 213 -6.57 -18.90 -3.95
N THR A 214 -6.11 -19.85 -3.14
CA THR A 214 -6.02 -21.24 -3.61
C THR A 214 -7.46 -21.73 -3.67
N GLY A 215 -8.02 -21.82 -4.87
CA GLY A 215 -9.35 -22.40 -5.08
C GLY A 215 -9.52 -23.69 -4.29
N ASN A 216 -10.65 -23.79 -3.58
CA ASN A 216 -11.10 -24.92 -2.77
C ASN A 216 -10.50 -26.28 -3.17
N VAL A 217 -9.52 -26.79 -2.42
CA VAL A 217 -9.29 -28.23 -2.34
C VAL A 217 -10.02 -28.73 -1.11
N GLN A 218 -11.27 -29.07 -1.33
CA GLN A 218 -12.15 -29.67 -0.34
C GLN A 218 -11.69 -31.11 -0.07
N GLY A 219 -11.23 -31.37 1.16
CA GLY A 219 -11.09 -32.72 1.71
C GLY A 219 -9.75 -33.42 1.48
N GLY A 220 -9.03 -33.69 2.56
CA GLY A 220 -7.89 -34.60 2.58
C GLY A 220 -6.70 -34.03 3.32
N THR A 221 -6.48 -34.55 4.53
CA THR A 221 -5.22 -34.52 5.32
C THR A 221 -4.03 -33.80 4.66
N MET A 222 -3.70 -32.63 5.20
CA MET A 222 -2.56 -31.80 4.83
C MET A 222 -1.26 -32.55 5.19
N GLN A 223 -0.74 -33.32 4.24
CA GLN A 223 0.63 -33.78 4.24
C GLN A 223 1.45 -32.69 3.57
N LEU A 224 2.29 -32.00 4.35
CA LEU A 224 3.32 -31.10 3.86
C LEU A 224 4.17 -31.84 2.81
N SER A 225 3.93 -31.60 1.53
CA SER A 225 4.80 -32.07 0.45
C SER A 225 5.32 -30.88 -0.33
N ASN A 226 6.64 -30.73 -0.32
CA ASN A 226 7.42 -29.92 -1.26
C ASN A 226 6.95 -30.16 -2.69
N SER A 227 6.30 -29.17 -3.32
CA SER A 227 6.27 -29.02 -4.78
C SER A 227 5.62 -27.70 -5.20
N ASP A 228 6.42 -26.94 -5.96
CA ASP A 228 6.19 -25.69 -6.70
C ASP A 228 6.14 -24.33 -5.97
N PRO A 229 6.83 -23.30 -6.53
CA PRO A 229 6.74 -21.93 -6.04
C PRO A 229 5.35 -21.43 -6.38
N MET A 230 4.45 -21.49 -5.40
CA MET A 230 3.10 -20.95 -5.48
C MET A 230 3.10 -19.59 -6.19
N ASP A 231 2.13 -19.43 -7.06
CA ASP A 231 1.87 -18.22 -7.80
C ASP A 231 1.44 -17.09 -6.84
N LYS A 232 2.41 -16.31 -6.36
CA LYS A 232 2.20 -15.26 -5.36
C LYS A 232 2.06 -13.91 -6.07
N ARG A 233 0.96 -13.20 -5.80
CA ARG A 233 0.60 -11.94 -6.47
C ARG A 233 0.38 -10.82 -5.46
N HIS A 234 0.79 -9.60 -5.81
CA HIS A 234 0.49 -8.41 -5.01
C HIS A 234 -0.90 -7.88 -5.36
N TYR A 235 -1.74 -7.66 -4.35
CA TYR A 235 -3.06 -7.05 -4.53
C TYR A 235 -3.13 -5.69 -3.83
N LEU A 236 -3.38 -4.65 -4.62
CA LEU A 236 -3.84 -3.35 -4.14
C LEU A 236 -5.35 -3.31 -4.30
N THR A 237 -6.08 -3.10 -3.22
CA THR A 237 -7.48 -2.67 -3.30
C THR A 237 -7.55 -1.19 -2.95
N ALA A 238 -7.74 -0.34 -3.96
CA ALA A 238 -8.06 1.05 -3.73
C ALA A 238 -9.51 1.13 -3.22
N VAL A 239 -9.65 1.21 -1.89
CA VAL A 239 -10.95 1.10 -1.18
C VAL A 239 -11.98 2.11 -1.69
N ASN A 240 -11.54 3.30 -2.10
CA ASN A 240 -12.41 4.37 -2.60
C ASN A 240 -12.47 4.50 -4.13
N GLN A 241 -11.74 3.66 -4.90
CA GLN A 241 -11.63 3.81 -6.35
C GLN A 241 -11.96 2.53 -7.14
N ASN A 242 -12.39 1.44 -6.46
CA ASN A 242 -12.69 0.14 -7.08
C ASN A 242 -11.61 -0.32 -8.08
N LEU A 243 -10.34 0.04 -7.80
CA LEU A 243 -9.22 -0.31 -8.65
C LEU A 243 -8.44 -1.42 -7.94
N VAL A 244 -8.45 -2.62 -8.54
CA VAL A 244 -7.62 -3.74 -8.10
C VAL A 244 -6.65 -4.09 -9.22
N HIS A 245 -5.36 -4.00 -8.91
CA HIS A 245 -4.30 -4.47 -9.80
C HIS A 245 -3.87 -5.87 -9.37
N ASP A 246 -3.89 -6.79 -10.33
CA ASP A 246 -3.36 -8.14 -10.21
C ASP A 246 -2.10 -8.27 -11.08
N LYS A 247 -1.02 -8.80 -10.52
CA LYS A 247 0.19 -9.09 -11.28
C LYS A 247 0.94 -10.30 -10.74
N GLU A 248 1.16 -11.24 -11.63
CA GLU A 248 1.80 -12.53 -11.41
C GLU A 248 3.32 -12.42 -11.48
N ARG A 249 4.01 -12.15 -10.35
CA ARG A 249 5.49 -12.05 -10.34
C ARG A 249 6.12 -12.43 -9.00
N VAL A 250 7.07 -13.37 -9.06
CA VAL A 250 7.85 -13.85 -7.92
C VAL A 250 9.10 -12.96 -7.73
N ASN A 251 9.39 -12.58 -6.47
CA ASN A 251 10.56 -11.78 -6.05
C ASN A 251 10.58 -10.32 -6.51
N GLU A 252 9.52 -9.58 -6.21
CA GLU A 252 9.47 -8.13 -6.31
C GLU A 252 9.15 -7.49 -4.95
N PHE A 253 9.36 -6.18 -4.87
CA PHE A 253 8.87 -5.36 -3.76
C PHE A 253 8.27 -4.07 -4.30
N LEU A 254 7.49 -3.41 -3.45
CA LEU A 254 6.83 -2.16 -3.78
C LEU A 254 7.60 -1.00 -3.15
N LEU A 255 7.96 -0.01 -3.96
CA LEU A 255 8.47 1.27 -3.50
C LEU A 255 7.34 2.29 -3.56
N HIS A 256 7.04 2.91 -2.42
CA HIS A 256 5.99 3.91 -2.32
C HIS A 256 6.60 5.29 -2.17
N ARG A 257 6.17 6.24 -3.00
CA ARG A 257 6.44 7.67 -2.88
C ARG A 257 5.18 8.35 -2.34
N VAL A 258 5.27 8.91 -1.15
CA VAL A 258 4.17 9.60 -0.47
C VAL A 258 4.44 11.09 -0.50
N SER A 259 3.52 11.81 -1.12
CA SER A 259 3.49 13.27 -1.16
C SER A 259 2.22 13.78 -0.47
N PRO A 260 2.10 15.11 -0.27
CA PRO A 260 0.86 15.71 0.21
C PRO A 260 -0.39 15.41 -0.62
N LEU A 261 -0.23 15.13 -1.92
CA LEU A 261 -1.34 15.07 -2.88
C LEU A 261 -1.57 13.67 -3.46
N GLU A 262 -0.54 12.82 -3.45
CA GLU A 262 -0.61 11.48 -4.01
C GLU A 262 0.35 10.50 -3.36
N ILE A 263 -0.01 9.23 -3.47
CA ILE A 263 0.87 8.08 -3.22
C ILE A 263 1.10 7.35 -4.54
N VAL A 264 2.33 7.33 -5.01
CA VAL A 264 2.74 6.58 -6.21
C VAL A 264 3.43 5.31 -5.78
N THR A 265 3.01 4.17 -6.32
CA THR A 265 3.62 2.87 -6.06
C THR A 265 4.31 2.35 -7.29
N TYR A 266 5.58 1.99 -7.12
CA TYR A 266 6.42 1.36 -8.13
C TYR A 266 6.66 -0.09 -7.73
N ILE A 267 6.53 -1.00 -8.69
CA ILE A 267 7.03 -2.36 -8.55
C ILE A 267 8.52 -2.35 -8.91
N VAL A 268 9.34 -2.89 -8.03
CA VAL A 268 10.77 -3.08 -8.25
C VAL A 268 11.06 -4.57 -8.32
N LEU A 269 11.51 -5.02 -9.49
CA LEU A 269 11.87 -6.42 -9.72
C LEU A 269 13.21 -6.76 -9.06
N ALA A 270 13.48 -8.04 -8.81
CA ALA A 270 14.79 -8.51 -8.36
C ALA A 270 15.96 -8.12 -9.30
N THR A 271 15.68 -7.82 -10.57
CA THR A 271 16.67 -7.29 -11.54
C THR A 271 17.02 -5.82 -11.30
N GLY A 272 16.28 -5.11 -10.44
CA GLY A 272 16.37 -3.67 -10.24
C GLY A 272 15.56 -2.85 -11.24
N GLU A 273 14.83 -3.49 -12.17
CA GLU A 273 13.90 -2.80 -13.07
C GLU A 273 12.72 -2.22 -12.27
N VAL A 274 12.40 -0.95 -12.54
CA VAL A 274 11.32 -0.22 -11.86
C VAL A 274 10.18 0.00 -12.84
N VAL A 275 8.99 -0.49 -12.46
CA VAL A 275 7.76 -0.33 -13.24
C VAL A 275 6.75 0.42 -12.39
N GLN A 276 6.25 1.58 -12.87
CA GLN A 276 5.16 2.27 -12.19
C GLN A 276 3.91 1.40 -12.22
N ASN A 277 3.31 1.17 -11.04
CA ASN A 277 2.18 0.26 -10.90
C ASN A 277 0.87 0.99 -10.64
N SER A 278 0.86 1.97 -9.73
CA SER A 278 -0.36 2.67 -9.36
C SER A 278 -0.12 4.08 -8.83
N VAL A 279 -1.16 4.92 -8.92
CA VAL A 279 -1.20 6.28 -8.37
C VAL A 279 -2.51 6.42 -7.58
N LEU A 280 -2.40 6.74 -6.29
CA LEU A 280 -3.52 7.08 -5.43
C LEU A 280 -3.50 8.59 -5.22
N GLN A 281 -4.52 9.29 -5.69
CA GLN A 281 -4.66 10.73 -5.47
C GLN A 281 -5.48 11.02 -4.23
N GLN A 282 -5.15 12.11 -3.55
CA GLN A 282 -5.91 12.56 -2.39
C GLN A 282 -7.29 13.02 -2.89
N ILE A 283 -8.33 12.32 -2.45
CA ILE A 283 -9.69 12.78 -2.64
C ILE A 283 -9.91 13.84 -1.56
N GLY A 284 -10.30 15.05 -1.95
CA GLY A 284 -10.60 16.12 -0.99
C GLY A 284 -11.58 15.62 0.06
N LYS A 285 -11.27 15.79 1.35
CA LYS A 285 -12.22 15.51 2.42
C LYS A 285 -13.40 16.45 2.20
N GLU A 286 -14.61 15.91 1.96
CA GLU A 286 -15.82 16.74 2.02
C GLU A 286 -15.85 17.40 3.39
N VAL A 287 -15.81 18.73 3.39
CA VAL A 287 -16.05 19.53 4.58
C VAL A 287 -17.56 19.46 4.81
N MET A 288 -18.00 18.60 5.74
CA MET A 288 -19.34 18.70 6.31
C MET A 288 -19.46 19.93 7.20
#